data_AF-A0A7X9D5Y3-F1
#
_entry.id   AF-A0A7X9D5Y3-F1
#
_cell.length_a   1.000
_cell.length_b   1.000
_cell.length_c   1.000
_cell.angle_alpha   90.00
_cell.angle_beta   90.00
_cell.angle_gamma   90.00
#
_symmetry.space_group_name_H-M   'P 1'
#
loop_
_entity.id
_entity.type
_entity.pdbx_description
1 polymer ?
#
loop_
_entity_poly.entity_id
_entity_poly.type
_entity_poly.pdbx_seq_one_letter_code
_entity_poly.pdbx_strand_id
1 'polypeptide(L)'
;MKKLINLAVAFMVMVSMAGCGSQKDASVDVDGNWTIMELTGLDETVSLEGNFFQFDSEEGLFFAYLGCNNIAGLYVFEDPSIT
;
A
#
# COMPACT_ATOMS: atom_id res chain seq x y z
N MET A 1 35.54 -26.60 -31.32
CA MET A 1 35.13 -26.71 -29.90
C MET A 1 35.29 -25.40 -29.13
N LYS A 2 36.50 -24.82 -29.02
CA LYS A 2 36.72 -23.54 -28.31
C LYS A 2 35.89 -22.35 -28.83
N LYS A 3 35.73 -22.23 -30.16
CA LYS A 3 34.89 -21.19 -30.78
C LYS A 3 33.40 -21.32 -30.46
N LEU A 4 32.91 -22.56 -30.29
CA LEU A 4 31.51 -22.84 -29.93
C LEU A 4 31.26 -22.57 -28.45
N ILE A 5 32.24 -22.89 -27.60
CA ILE A 5 32.20 -22.57 -26.16
C ILE A 5 32.21 -21.05 -25.96
N ASN A 6 33.07 -20.31 -26.66
CA ASN A 6 33.12 -18.85 -26.56
C ASN A 6 31.83 -18.18 -27.06
N LEU A 7 31.17 -18.74 -28.08
CA LEU A 7 29.89 -18.25 -28.59
C LEU A 7 28.76 -18.47 -27.57
N ALA A 8 28.74 -19.63 -26.91
CA ALA A 8 27.76 -19.98 -25.88
C ALA A 8 27.90 -19.10 -24.63
N VAL A 9 29.13 -18.80 -24.21
CA VAL A 9 29.41 -17.90 -23.08
C VAL A 9 28.98 -16.46 -23.41
N ALA A 10 29.22 -15.98 -24.63
CA ALA A 10 28.79 -14.64 -25.06
C ALA A 10 27.26 -14.49 -25.08
N PHE A 11 26.52 -15.55 -25.42
CA PHE A 11 25.06 -15.55 -25.41
C PHE A 11 24.49 -15.54 -23.98
N MET A 12 25.12 -16.27 -23.05
CA MET A 12 24.69 -16.35 -21.65
C MET A 12 24.87 -15.03 -20.88
N VAL A 13 25.84 -14.19 -21.26
CA VAL A 13 26.06 -12.86 -20.65
C VAL A 13 25.04 -11.81 -21.12
N MET A 14 24.43 -11.97 -22.29
CA MET A 14 23.38 -11.04 -22.75
C MET A 14 22.00 -11.29 -22.11
N VAL A 15 21.74 -12.52 -21.64
CA VAL A 15 20.46 -12.88 -21.00
C VAL A 15 20.36 -12.34 -19.56
N SER A 16 21.48 -12.04 -18.90
CA SER A 16 21.50 -11.57 -17.51
C SER A 16 21.14 -10.09 -17.32
N MET A 17 20.89 -9.33 -18.40
CA MET A 17 20.47 -7.91 -18.31
C MET A 17 18.97 -7.67 -18.54
N ALA A 18 18.15 -8.71 -18.73
CA ALA A 18 16.69 -8.59 -18.81
C ALA A 18 16.00 -8.54 -17.43
N GLY A 19 16.76 -8.23 -16.37
CA GLY A 19 16.27 -8.12 -15.00
C GLY A 19 15.88 -6.70 -14.60
N CYS A 20 15.09 -6.00 -15.41
CA CYS A 20 14.27 -4.88 -14.94
C CYS A 20 12.82 -5.33 -15.03
N GLY A 21 12.43 -6.24 -14.14
CA GLY A 21 11.02 -6.37 -13.83
C GLY A 21 10.62 -5.05 -13.18
N SER A 22 9.77 -4.26 -13.87
CA SER A 22 9.02 -3.20 -13.21
C SER A 22 8.49 -3.78 -11.90
N GLN A 23 8.86 -3.20 -10.76
CA GLN A 23 8.19 -3.52 -9.51
C GLN A 23 6.73 -3.20 -9.79
N LYS A 24 5.91 -4.24 -9.98
CA LYS A 24 4.47 -4.07 -10.04
C LYS A 24 4.14 -3.62 -8.63
N ASP A 25 3.90 -2.34 -8.45
CA ASP A 25 3.43 -1.80 -7.18
C ASP A 25 2.33 -2.74 -6.70
N ALA A 26 2.58 -3.38 -5.57
CA ALA A 26 1.57 -4.23 -4.97
C ALA A 26 0.43 -3.28 -4.64
N SER A 27 -0.72 -3.45 -5.29
CA SER A 27 -1.89 -2.63 -5.06
C SER A 27 -2.19 -2.64 -3.57
N VAL A 28 -2.11 -1.48 -2.94
CA VAL A 28 -2.46 -1.36 -1.52
C VAL A 28 -3.97 -1.58 -1.42
N ASP A 29 -4.37 -2.53 -0.60
CA ASP A 29 -5.77 -2.75 -0.26
C ASP A 29 -6.06 -2.08 1.08
N VAL A 30 -7.01 -1.14 1.09
CA VAL A 30 -7.40 -0.38 2.27
C VAL A 30 -8.61 -0.98 2.99
N ASP A 31 -9.24 -2.00 2.42
CA ASP A 31 -10.43 -2.65 2.96
C ASP A 31 -10.19 -3.19 4.38
N GLY A 32 -11.18 -3.03 5.25
CA GLY A 32 -11.15 -3.56 6.61
C GLY A 32 -11.07 -2.49 7.70
N ASN A 33 -10.62 -2.91 8.89
CA ASN A 33 -10.63 -2.09 10.10
C ASN A 33 -9.20 -1.76 10.57
N TRP A 34 -8.96 -0.47 10.81
CA TRP A 34 -7.69 0.14 11.12
C TRP A 34 -7.76 0.87 12.45
N THR A 35 -7.04 0.36 13.45
CA THR A 35 -6.89 1.04 14.75
C THR A 35 -5.99 2.28 14.60
N ILE A 36 -6.39 3.39 15.20
CA ILE A 36 -5.56 4.60 15.23
C ILE A 36 -4.51 4.46 16.33
N MET A 37 -3.24 4.41 15.94
CA MET A 37 -2.12 4.21 16.85
C MET A 37 -1.50 5.52 17.36
N GLU A 38 -1.56 6.59 16.55
CA GLU A 38 -0.96 7.88 16.86
C GLU A 38 -1.73 9.00 16.14
N LEU A 39 -1.89 10.14 16.83
CA LEU A 39 -2.33 11.40 16.24
C LEU A 39 -1.27 12.46 16.53
N THR A 40 -0.89 13.23 15.52
CA THR A 40 0.11 14.29 15.63
C THR A 40 -0.54 15.67 15.47
N GLY A 41 0.14 16.71 15.95
CA GLY A 41 -0.34 18.10 15.82
C GLY A 41 -1.39 18.52 16.85
N LEU A 42 -1.57 17.74 17.92
CA LEU A 42 -2.41 18.09 19.06
C LEU A 42 -1.57 18.75 20.15
N ASP A 43 -2.13 19.75 20.83
CA ASP A 43 -1.48 20.43 21.96
C ASP A 43 -1.43 19.55 23.23
N GLU A 44 -2.26 18.50 23.28
CA GLU A 44 -2.39 17.58 24.41
C GLU A 44 -2.41 16.12 23.93
N THR A 45 -1.94 15.21 24.80
CA THR A 45 -2.06 13.77 24.55
C THR A 45 -3.51 13.32 24.71
N VAL A 46 -4.07 12.71 23.67
CA VAL A 46 -5.41 12.12 23.70
C VAL A 46 -5.33 10.60 23.84
N SER A 47 -6.29 10.01 24.55
CA SER A 47 -6.45 8.54 24.55
C SER A 47 -7.02 8.10 23.21
N LEU A 48 -6.37 7.12 22.58
CA LEU A 48 -6.78 6.53 21.30
C LEU A 48 -7.41 5.15 21.46
N GLU A 49 -7.64 4.70 22.71
CA GLU A 49 -8.22 3.38 22.97
C GLU A 49 -9.57 3.25 22.24
N GLY A 50 -9.68 2.19 21.43
CA GLY A 50 -10.87 1.90 20.64
C GLY A 50 -11.15 2.86 19.48
N ASN A 51 -10.26 3.82 19.16
CA ASN A 51 -10.42 4.70 17.99
C ASN A 51 -10.03 3.95 16.72
N PHE A 52 -10.85 4.06 15.66
CA PHE A 52 -10.63 3.30 14.43
C PHE A 52 -11.21 3.97 13.18
N PHE A 53 -10.73 3.53 12.01
CA PHE A 53 -11.35 3.66 10.70
C PHE A 53 -11.76 2.29 10.18
N GLN A 54 -12.90 2.20 9.52
CA GLN A 54 -13.35 1.06 8.76
C GLN A 54 -13.59 1.50 7.32
N PHE A 55 -13.00 0.79 6.37
CA PHE A 55 -13.23 0.99 4.94
C PHE A 55 -13.95 -0.23 4.37
N ASP A 56 -14.96 0.05 3.55
CA ASP A 56 -15.60 -0.90 2.65
C ASP A 56 -15.26 -0.46 1.23
N SER A 57 -14.38 -1.22 0.58
CA SER A 57 -13.90 -0.96 -0.78
C SER A 57 -14.89 -1.36 -1.87
N GLU A 58 -15.85 -2.24 -1.56
CA GLU A 58 -16.90 -2.64 -2.50
C GLU A 58 -17.94 -1.51 -2.64
N GLU A 59 -18.31 -0.89 -1.52
CA GLU A 59 -19.30 0.20 -1.48
C GLU A 59 -18.67 1.60 -1.57
N GLY A 60 -17.36 1.72 -1.39
CA GLY A 60 -16.66 3.01 -1.34
C GLY A 60 -17.07 3.83 -0.11
N LEU A 61 -17.32 3.16 1.01
CA LEU A 61 -17.77 3.77 2.26
C LEU A 61 -16.69 3.70 3.34
N PHE A 62 -16.61 4.74 4.16
CA PHE A 62 -15.84 4.69 5.40
C PHE A 62 -16.70 5.04 6.61
N PHE A 63 -16.31 4.46 7.74
CA PHE A 63 -16.80 4.81 9.07
C PHE A 63 -15.61 5.01 9.99
N ALA A 64 -15.67 6.00 10.88
CA ALA A 64 -14.62 6.27 11.85
C ALA A 64 -15.21 6.59 13.23
N TYR A 65 -14.60 6.03 14.26
CA TYR A 65 -14.86 6.37 15.66
C TYR A 65 -13.64 7.06 16.25
N LEU A 66 -13.81 8.32 16.65
CA LEU A 66 -12.76 9.19 17.17
C LEU A 66 -13.04 9.58 18.62
N GLY A 67 -13.38 8.58 19.45
CA GLY A 67 -13.76 8.76 20.86
C GLY A 67 -15.18 9.30 21.02
N CYS A 68 -15.38 10.62 20.97
CA CYS A 68 -16.72 11.20 21.14
C CYS A 68 -17.48 11.39 19.82
N ASN A 69 -16.78 11.34 18.68
CA ASN A 69 -17.35 11.63 17.38
C ASN A 69 -17.37 10.38 16.51
N ASN A 70 -18.43 10.26 15.71
CA ASN A 70 -18.53 9.29 14.64
C ASN A 70 -18.56 10.06 13.31
N ILE A 71 -17.74 9.65 12.36
CA ILE A 71 -17.69 10.22 11.02
C ILE A 71 -17.95 9.08 10.04
N ALA A 72 -18.83 9.29 9.07
CA ALA A 72 -19.07 8.35 8.00
C ALA A 72 -19.22 9.10 6.68
N GLY A 73 -18.85 8.46 5.59
CA GLY A 73 -18.93 9.07 4.28
C GLY A 73 -18.56 8.12 3.16
N LEU A 74 -18.59 8.67 1.95
CA LEU A 74 -18.03 8.03 0.77
C LEU A 74 -16.56 8.41 0.66
N TYR A 75 -15.76 7.52 0.07
CA TYR A 75 -14.38 7.81 -0.30
C TYR A 75 -14.06 7.30 -1.70
N VAL A 76 -13.05 7.90 -2.32
CA VAL A 76 -12.42 7.40 -3.54
C VAL A 76 -10.97 7.04 -3.22
N PHE A 77 -10.55 5.83 -3.55
CA PHE A 77 -9.17 5.39 -3.42
C PHE A 77 -8.48 5.35 -4.79
N GLU A 78 -7.47 6.21 -4.93
CA GLU A 78 -6.57 6.28 -6.07
C GLU A 78 -5.14 6.19 -5.54
N ASP A 79 -4.60 4.96 -5.44
CA ASP A 79 -3.27 4.68 -4.87
C ASP A 79 -2.23 5.74 -5.29
N PRO A 80 -1.65 6.51 -4.33
CA PRO A 80 -1.61 6.28 -2.88
C PRO A 80 -2.60 7.11 -2.04
N SER A 81 -3.67 7.64 -2.63
CA SER A 81 -4.52 8.70 -2.06
C SER A 81 -5.95 8.23 -1.77
N ILE A 82 -6.52 8.77 -0.69
CA ILE A 82 -7.95 8.67 -0.35
C ILE A 82 -8.52 10.10 -0.40
N THR A 83 -9.66 10.29 -1.06
CA THR A 83 -10.41 11.57 -1.09
C THR A 83 -11.85 11.37 -0.63
#